data_AF-A0A932KQ51-F1
#
_entry.id   AF-A0A932KQ51-F1
#
_cell.length_a   1.000
_cell.length_b   1.000
_cell.length_c   1.000
_cell.angle_alpha   90.00
_cell.angle_beta   90.00
_cell.angle_gamma   90.00
#
_symmetry.space_group_name_H-M   'P 1'
#
loop_
_entity.id
_entity.type
_entity.pdbx_description
1 polymer ?
#
loop_
_entity_poly.entity_id
_entity_poly.type
_entity_poly.pdbx_seq_one_letter_code
_entity_poly.pdbx_strand_id
1 'polypeptide(L)'
;MRNSSNGKRGIAIFLCAALAIAPIAGCATTGGEQAGTGTAAGAGIGAVAGGIAGSLLGAKGRRTEGMLIGAVAGAAIGALVGNYYDKKVRSREDSMKKVGYKAGGGDQVVIGQAVVAPDKVKVGEKVRSRVEYDVVAAEPEQKVKVTEVRQLVYQGKPVSDPVERTVDRASGGYHSTFDFEVPKGASPGEYAVTTQVQASGKAQTAQSKLIVEKI
;
A
#
# COMPACT_ATOMS: atom_id res chain seq x y z
N MET A 1 -15.66 5.79 65.16
CA MET A 1 -14.40 5.42 64.49
C MET A 1 -14.74 4.59 63.26
N ARG A 2 -14.23 5.00 62.07
CA ARG A 2 -13.94 4.24 60.81
C ARG A 2 -14.89 3.11 60.35
N ASN A 3 -15.17 2.83 59.07
CA ASN A 3 -14.91 3.40 57.75
C ASN A 3 -15.56 2.41 56.74
N SER A 4 -16.25 2.93 55.71
CA SER A 4 -16.38 2.44 54.31
C SER A 4 -16.73 0.97 53.97
N SER A 5 -17.35 0.62 52.84
CA SER A 5 -18.44 1.10 51.96
C SER A 5 -18.45 0.14 50.75
N ASN A 6 -19.51 0.20 49.94
CA ASN A 6 -19.67 -0.31 48.55
C ASN A 6 -20.31 -1.71 48.45
N GLY A 7 -21.47 -1.94 47.83
CA GLY A 7 -22.23 -1.13 46.86
C GLY A 7 -22.35 -1.90 45.53
N LYS A 8 -23.26 -2.88 45.49
CA LYS A 8 -23.57 -3.69 44.29
C LYS A 8 -24.29 -2.82 43.26
N ARG A 9 -23.88 -2.84 41.98
CA ARG A 9 -24.60 -2.17 40.88
C ARG A 9 -24.94 -3.16 39.78
N GLY A 10 -26.24 -3.28 39.54
CA GLY A 10 -26.87 -4.17 38.59
C GLY A 10 -26.83 -3.65 37.14
N ILE A 11 -27.10 -4.61 36.27
CA ILE A 11 -27.29 -4.50 34.83
C ILE A 11 -28.51 -3.64 34.53
N ALA A 12 -28.38 -2.65 33.66
CA ALA A 12 -29.50 -1.91 33.09
C ALA A 12 -29.30 -1.72 31.58
N ILE A 13 -30.25 -2.31 30.85
CA ILE A 13 -30.53 -2.20 29.43
C ILE A 13 -30.89 -0.74 29.09
N PHE A 14 -30.31 -0.17 28.04
CA PHE A 14 -30.80 1.07 27.43
C PHE A 14 -31.10 0.85 25.95
N LEU A 15 -32.39 0.96 25.63
CA LEU A 15 -32.99 0.74 24.32
C LEU A 15 -33.50 2.10 23.79
N CYS A 16 -33.10 2.40 22.54
CA CYS A 16 -33.77 3.26 21.54
C CYS A 16 -33.92 4.80 21.71
N ALA A 17 -33.64 5.44 20.56
CA ALA A 17 -34.28 6.62 19.96
C ALA A 17 -33.78 8.03 20.31
N ALA A 18 -32.91 8.56 19.45
CA ALA A 18 -33.06 9.89 18.87
C ALA A 18 -32.34 9.96 17.52
N LEU A 19 -33.13 9.81 16.45
CA LEU A 19 -32.75 9.99 15.05
C LEU A 19 -32.72 11.51 14.78
N ALA A 20 -31.54 12.11 14.70
CA ALA A 20 -31.36 13.47 14.20
C ALA A 20 -30.56 13.39 12.89
N ILE A 21 -31.28 13.46 11.78
CA ILE A 21 -30.72 13.58 10.43
C ILE A 21 -30.43 15.07 10.20
N ALA A 22 -29.15 15.43 10.06
CA ALA A 22 -28.72 16.67 9.44
C ALA A 22 -27.72 16.32 8.31
N PRO A 23 -27.93 16.80 7.07
CA PRO A 23 -27.04 16.49 5.97
C PRO A 23 -25.81 17.39 6.07
N ILE A 24 -24.67 16.83 6.47
CA ILE A 24 -23.40 17.52 6.27
C ILE A 24 -23.04 17.33 4.79
N ALA A 25 -23.48 18.28 3.97
CA ALA A 25 -22.90 18.51 2.66
C ALA A 25 -21.40 18.80 2.84
N GLY A 26 -20.57 17.90 2.31
CA GLY A 26 -19.12 18.00 2.42
C GLY A 26 -18.36 16.76 1.96
N CYS A 27 -18.95 15.89 1.14
CA CYS A 27 -18.17 15.01 0.30
C CYS A 27 -18.15 15.68 -1.07
N ALA A 28 -17.00 16.21 -1.48
CA ALA A 28 -16.76 16.58 -2.86
C ALA A 28 -16.70 15.30 -3.71
N THR A 29 -17.84 14.66 -3.89
CA THR A 29 -18.07 13.67 -4.93
C THR A 29 -18.46 14.45 -6.18
N THR A 30 -17.47 14.79 -7.00
CA THR A 30 -17.73 15.23 -8.38
C THR A 30 -17.62 14.02 -9.28
N GLY A 31 -18.82 13.51 -9.62
CA GLY A 31 -19.25 12.74 -10.78
C GLY A 31 -18.22 12.05 -11.67
N GLY A 32 -18.46 10.75 -11.85
CA GLY A 32 -17.88 9.90 -12.89
C GLY A 32 -18.33 8.46 -12.68
N GLU A 33 -19.59 8.17 -13.01
CA GLU A 33 -20.17 6.82 -12.97
C GLU A 33 -19.29 5.81 -13.74
N GLN A 34 -19.08 4.64 -13.10
CA GLN A 34 -18.45 3.42 -13.64
C GLN A 34 -16.93 3.44 -13.92
N ALA A 35 -16.13 4.05 -13.05
CA ALA A 35 -14.77 3.54 -12.81
C ALA A 35 -14.84 2.50 -11.67
N GLY A 36 -14.40 1.26 -11.91
CA GLY A 36 -14.62 0.09 -11.06
C GLY A 36 -14.53 0.36 -9.56
N THR A 37 -15.42 -0.24 -8.77
CA THR A 37 -15.58 -0.03 -7.33
C THR A 37 -14.27 -0.04 -6.53
N GLY A 38 -13.26 -0.81 -6.96
CA GLY A 38 -11.92 -0.82 -6.37
C GLY A 38 -11.06 0.42 -6.63
N THR A 39 -11.16 1.05 -7.81
CA THR A 39 -10.44 2.28 -8.18
C THR A 39 -10.93 3.47 -7.35
N ALA A 40 -12.25 3.66 -7.26
CA ALA A 40 -12.82 4.75 -6.47
C ALA A 40 -12.55 4.57 -4.96
N ALA A 41 -12.67 3.33 -4.46
CA ALA A 41 -12.34 3.02 -3.07
C ALA A 41 -10.85 3.27 -2.78
N GLY A 42 -9.95 2.82 -3.66
CA GLY A 42 -8.51 3.04 -3.52
C GLY A 42 -8.14 4.52 -3.58
N ALA A 43 -8.77 5.30 -4.46
CA ALA A 43 -8.57 6.75 -4.53
C ALA A 43 -9.04 7.47 -3.25
N GLY A 44 -10.20 7.10 -2.71
CA GLY A 44 -10.74 7.69 -1.48
C GLY A 44 -9.87 7.39 -0.26
N ILE A 45 -9.48 6.12 -0.09
CA ILE A 45 -8.56 5.71 0.99
C ILE A 45 -7.23 6.44 0.83
N GLY A 46 -6.68 6.40 -0.39
CA GLY A 46 -5.53 7.16 -0.87
C GLY A 46 -5.53 8.62 -0.41
N ALA A 47 -6.64 9.31 -0.62
CA ALA A 47 -6.76 10.72 -0.30
C ALA A 47 -6.64 10.99 1.20
N VAL A 48 -7.22 10.12 2.03
CA VAL A 48 -7.25 10.33 3.47
C VAL A 48 -5.87 10.13 4.07
N ALA A 49 -5.20 9.00 3.83
CA ALA A 49 -3.92 8.78 4.48
C ALA A 49 -2.79 9.60 3.84
N GLY A 50 -2.85 9.80 2.53
CA GLY A 50 -2.00 10.78 1.85
C GLY A 50 -2.11 12.17 2.49
N GLY A 51 -3.33 12.64 2.79
CA GLY A 51 -3.55 13.93 3.45
C GLY A 51 -2.99 13.99 4.86
N ILE A 52 -3.17 12.93 5.65
CA ILE A 52 -2.58 12.83 7.00
C ILE A 52 -1.06 12.92 6.91
N ALA A 53 -0.43 12.08 6.07
CA ALA A 53 1.01 12.07 5.87
C ALA A 53 1.55 13.43 5.42
N GLY A 54 0.88 14.06 4.45
CA GLY A 54 1.23 15.37 3.95
C GLY A 54 1.14 16.47 5.02
N SER A 55 0.15 16.40 5.91
CA SER A 55 0.02 17.34 7.04
C SER A 55 1.17 17.21 8.05
N LEU A 56 1.68 15.99 8.25
CA LEU A 56 2.79 15.67 9.16
C LEU A 56 4.17 16.02 8.59
N LEU A 57 4.27 16.07 7.27
CA LEU A 57 5.48 16.46 6.55
C LEU A 57 5.55 17.96 6.25
N GLY A 58 4.40 18.64 6.26
CA GLY A 58 4.33 20.09 6.07
C GLY A 58 5.11 20.87 7.13
N ALA A 59 5.85 21.90 6.68
CA ALA A 59 6.54 22.83 7.56
C ALA A 59 5.56 23.55 8.51
N LYS A 60 6.06 24.09 9.64
CA LYS A 60 5.24 24.87 10.58
C LYS A 60 4.58 26.04 9.84
N GLY A 61 3.24 26.06 9.82
CA GLY A 61 2.43 27.03 9.05
C GLY A 61 1.95 26.56 7.66
N ARG A 62 2.46 25.43 7.13
CA ARG A 62 2.06 24.86 5.83
C ARG A 62 1.47 23.45 5.94
N ARG A 63 0.91 23.09 7.09
CA ARG A 63 0.32 21.75 7.30
C ARG A 63 -0.93 21.52 6.45
N THR A 64 -1.78 22.54 6.29
CA THR A 64 -2.98 22.44 5.45
C THR A 64 -2.63 22.27 3.98
N GLU A 65 -1.62 22.99 3.50
CA GLU A 65 -1.10 22.84 2.14
C GLU A 65 -0.50 21.45 1.95
N GLY A 66 0.32 20.99 2.90
CA GLY A 66 0.83 19.62 2.92
C GLY A 66 -0.28 18.57 2.91
N MET A 67 -1.37 18.79 3.65
CA MET A 67 -2.54 17.90 3.68
C MET A 67 -3.23 17.80 2.33
N LEU A 68 -3.51 18.92 1.66
CA LEU A 68 -4.16 18.91 0.35
C LEU A 68 -3.27 18.24 -0.71
N ILE A 69 -1.99 18.56 -0.70
CA ILE A 69 -0.98 17.95 -1.57
C ILE A 69 -0.91 16.44 -1.35
N GLY A 70 -0.82 16.03 -0.08
CA GLY A 70 -0.76 14.63 0.30
C GLY A 70 -2.03 13.89 -0.08
N ALA A 71 -3.20 14.51 0.07
CA ALA A 71 -4.46 13.90 -0.30
C ALA A 71 -4.57 13.66 -1.81
N VAL A 72 -4.25 14.66 -2.63
CA VAL A 72 -4.24 14.48 -4.08
C VAL A 72 -3.23 13.40 -4.50
N ALA A 73 -2.07 13.37 -3.85
CA ALA A 73 -1.03 12.39 -4.12
C ALA A 73 -1.45 10.96 -3.77
N GLY A 74 -1.95 10.75 -2.56
CA GLY A 74 -2.41 9.45 -2.13
C GLY A 74 -3.63 8.99 -2.93
N ALA A 75 -4.54 9.90 -3.32
CA ALA A 75 -5.67 9.57 -4.18
C ALA A 75 -5.23 9.08 -5.56
N ALA A 76 -4.25 9.76 -6.18
CA ALA A 76 -3.71 9.36 -7.48
C ALA A 76 -3.06 7.97 -7.41
N ILE A 77 -2.26 7.70 -6.37
CA ILE A 77 -1.60 6.40 -6.20
C ILE A 77 -2.62 5.30 -5.86
N GLY A 78 -3.57 5.59 -4.97
CA GLY A 78 -4.62 4.66 -4.57
C GLY A 78 -5.62 4.34 -5.68
N ALA A 79 -5.82 5.24 -6.65
CA ALA A 79 -6.65 4.97 -7.82
C ALA A 79 -6.07 3.86 -8.73
N LEU A 80 -4.76 3.60 -8.65
CA LEU A 80 -4.06 2.71 -9.57
C LEU A 80 -4.12 1.23 -9.17
N VAL A 81 -4.84 0.87 -8.10
CA VAL A 81 -4.98 -0.50 -7.57
C VAL A 81 -5.40 -1.54 -8.64
N GLY A 82 -5.92 -1.12 -9.81
CA GLY A 82 -6.27 -2.00 -10.94
C GLY A 82 -5.17 -2.34 -11.97
N ASN A 83 -4.01 -1.66 -11.99
CA ASN A 83 -3.04 -1.76 -13.09
C ASN A 83 -1.84 -2.68 -12.80
N TYR A 84 -2.08 -3.84 -12.18
CA TYR A 84 -1.03 -4.84 -11.98
C TYR A 84 -0.85 -5.76 -13.19
N TYR A 85 0.40 -5.94 -13.61
CA TYR A 85 0.78 -6.93 -14.61
C TYR A 85 1.75 -7.96 -14.02
N ASP A 86 1.32 -9.21 -14.03
CA ASP A 86 2.10 -10.34 -13.52
C ASP A 86 2.61 -11.23 -14.65
N LYS A 87 3.87 -11.64 -14.56
CA LYS A 87 4.45 -12.65 -15.44
C LYS A 87 5.20 -13.68 -14.64
N LYS A 88 4.87 -14.96 -14.82
CA LYS A 88 5.71 -16.07 -14.34
C LYS A 88 6.93 -16.17 -15.25
N VAL A 89 8.12 -16.08 -14.68
CA VAL A 89 9.40 -16.01 -15.40
C VAL A 89 10.34 -17.17 -15.10
N ARG A 90 10.06 -17.96 -14.05
CA ARG A 90 10.84 -19.17 -13.73
C ARG A 90 9.93 -20.32 -13.33
N SER A 91 10.40 -21.54 -13.60
CA SER A 91 9.76 -22.77 -13.13
C SER A 91 9.94 -22.94 -11.62
N ARG A 92 9.27 -23.95 -11.06
CA ARG A 92 9.45 -24.33 -9.65
C ARG A 92 10.89 -24.78 -9.40
N GLU A 93 11.44 -25.62 -10.27
CA GLU A 93 12.78 -26.19 -10.15
C GLU A 93 13.85 -25.10 -10.12
N ASP A 94 13.75 -24.12 -11.03
CA ASP A 94 14.69 -23.00 -11.08
C ASP A 94 14.57 -22.11 -9.84
N SER A 95 13.34 -21.89 -9.37
CA SER A 95 13.09 -21.10 -8.17
C SER A 95 13.63 -21.80 -6.93
N MET A 96 13.41 -23.11 -6.78
CA MET A 96 13.97 -23.92 -5.70
C MET A 96 15.50 -23.85 -5.65
N LYS A 97 16.16 -23.96 -6.80
CA LYS A 97 17.62 -23.81 -6.91
C LYS A 97 18.07 -22.40 -6.51
N LYS A 98 17.39 -21.37 -7.05
CA LYS A 98 17.74 -19.97 -6.80
C LYS A 98 17.58 -19.56 -5.33
N VAL A 99 16.52 -20.02 -4.67
CA VAL A 99 16.30 -19.72 -3.24
C VAL A 99 17.10 -20.64 -2.30
N GLY A 100 17.74 -21.68 -2.82
CA GLY A 100 18.43 -22.68 -2.00
C GLY A 100 17.47 -23.51 -1.14
N TYR A 101 16.31 -23.87 -1.71
CA TYR A 101 15.26 -24.58 -0.99
C TYR A 101 15.72 -25.96 -0.52
N LYS A 102 15.35 -26.32 0.72
CA LYS A 102 15.58 -27.64 1.30
C LYS A 102 14.24 -28.27 1.66
N ALA A 103 14.11 -29.58 1.42
CA ALA A 103 12.90 -30.34 1.78
C ALA A 103 12.56 -30.13 3.27
N GLY A 104 11.27 -29.92 3.56
CA GLY A 104 10.80 -29.58 4.92
C GLY A 104 10.94 -28.10 5.30
N GLY A 105 11.44 -27.24 4.41
CA GLY A 105 11.65 -25.81 4.67
C GLY A 105 10.39 -24.92 4.71
N GLY A 106 9.20 -25.51 4.60
CA GLY A 106 7.92 -24.81 4.52
C GLY A 106 7.75 -23.98 3.24
N ASP A 107 6.77 -23.08 3.23
CA ASP A 107 6.65 -22.10 2.16
C ASP A 107 7.71 -21.01 2.29
N GLN A 108 8.25 -20.58 1.15
CA GLN A 108 9.25 -19.52 1.07
C GLN A 108 8.88 -18.50 0.01
N VAL A 109 9.14 -17.24 0.33
CA VAL A 109 9.14 -16.14 -0.62
C VAL A 109 10.45 -15.38 -0.50
N VAL A 110 11.09 -15.15 -1.64
CA VAL A 110 12.38 -14.46 -1.71
C VAL A 110 12.33 -13.37 -2.77
N ILE A 111 12.52 -12.12 -2.37
CA ILE A 111 12.66 -11.00 -3.30
C ILE A 111 14.05 -11.07 -3.95
N GLY A 112 14.08 -11.02 -5.28
CA GLY A 112 15.32 -10.88 -6.04
C GLY A 112 15.68 -9.43 -6.26
N GLN A 113 14.83 -8.68 -6.97
CA GLN A 113 15.11 -7.29 -7.34
C GLN A 113 13.82 -6.46 -7.35
N ALA A 114 13.87 -5.27 -6.78
CA ALA A 114 12.85 -4.24 -6.98
C ALA A 114 13.48 -3.05 -7.71
N VAL A 115 12.84 -2.57 -8.78
CA VAL A 115 13.27 -1.41 -9.55
C VAL A 115 12.11 -0.49 -9.89
N VAL A 116 12.45 0.77 -10.16
CA VAL A 116 11.56 1.73 -10.83
C VAL A 116 12.22 2.22 -12.12
N ALA A 117 11.40 2.52 -13.13
CA ALA A 117 11.85 3.07 -14.39
C ALA A 117 10.80 4.01 -14.98
N PRO A 118 11.15 5.24 -15.43
CA PRO A 118 12.45 5.88 -15.18
C PRO A 118 12.70 6.12 -13.68
N ASP A 119 13.97 6.20 -13.28
CA ASP A 119 14.40 6.46 -11.89
C ASP A 119 14.59 7.96 -11.60
N LYS A 120 14.57 8.80 -12.64
CA LYS A 120 14.50 10.26 -12.58
C LYS A 120 13.29 10.72 -13.36
N VAL A 121 12.41 11.47 -12.70
CA VAL A 121 11.12 11.88 -13.27
C VAL A 121 10.72 13.25 -12.79
N LYS A 122 9.90 13.90 -13.59
CA LYS A 122 9.16 15.09 -13.20
C LYS A 122 7.80 14.72 -12.63
N VAL A 123 7.25 15.68 -11.92
CA VAL A 123 5.86 15.64 -11.46
C VAL A 123 4.90 15.38 -12.63
N GLY A 124 3.97 14.44 -12.44
CA GLY A 124 3.00 14.02 -13.46
C GLY A 124 3.49 12.97 -14.46
N GLU A 125 4.78 12.62 -14.45
CA GLU A 125 5.30 11.55 -15.30
C GLU A 125 4.97 10.16 -14.75
N LYS A 126 4.89 9.19 -15.66
CA LYS A 126 4.65 7.78 -15.32
C LYS A 126 5.94 7.08 -14.93
N VAL A 127 5.86 6.32 -13.85
CA VAL A 127 6.90 5.46 -13.31
C VAL A 127 6.38 4.02 -13.31
N ARG A 128 7.16 3.12 -13.89
CA ARG A 128 6.95 1.68 -13.80
C ARG A 128 7.70 1.13 -12.60
N SER A 129 7.00 0.59 -11.63
CA SER A 129 7.57 -0.17 -10.53
C SER A 129 7.48 -1.68 -10.84
N ARG A 130 8.61 -2.39 -10.77
CA ARG A 130 8.68 -3.84 -10.95
C ARG A 130 9.38 -4.47 -9.75
N VAL A 131 8.76 -5.49 -9.18
CA VAL A 131 9.42 -6.41 -8.26
C VAL A 131 9.51 -7.79 -8.88
N GLU A 132 10.66 -8.42 -8.70
CA GLU A 132 10.91 -9.82 -9.00
C GLU A 132 11.05 -10.59 -7.69
N TYR A 133 10.29 -11.67 -7.55
CA TYR A 133 10.39 -12.56 -6.40
C TYR A 133 10.16 -14.01 -6.80
N ASP A 134 10.67 -14.92 -5.99
CA ASP A 134 10.53 -16.36 -6.12
C ASP A 134 9.62 -16.89 -5.02
N VAL A 135 8.68 -17.76 -5.39
CA VAL A 135 7.78 -18.47 -4.46
C VAL A 135 8.09 -19.95 -4.55
N VAL A 136 8.29 -20.59 -3.40
CA VAL A 136 8.43 -22.05 -3.30
C VAL A 136 7.46 -22.54 -2.23
N ALA A 137 6.44 -23.27 -2.67
CA ALA A 137 5.49 -23.95 -1.80
C ALA A 137 6.10 -25.24 -1.24
N ALA A 138 5.71 -25.62 -0.03
CA ALA A 138 6.09 -26.92 0.53
C ALA A 138 5.63 -28.07 -0.37
N GLU A 139 4.34 -28.05 -0.76
CA GLU A 139 3.75 -29.05 -1.64
C GLU A 139 3.84 -28.63 -3.12
N PRO A 140 4.17 -29.54 -4.07
CA PRO A 140 4.44 -29.18 -5.47
C PRO A 140 3.31 -28.42 -6.19
N GLU A 141 2.06 -28.80 -5.96
CA GLU A 141 0.89 -28.24 -6.65
C GLU A 141 0.15 -27.18 -5.81
N GLN A 142 0.58 -26.96 -4.58
CA GLN A 142 -0.02 -25.97 -3.69
C GLN A 142 0.26 -24.56 -4.20
N LYS A 143 -0.79 -23.73 -4.12
CA LYS A 143 -0.66 -22.28 -4.27
C LYS A 143 -0.46 -21.64 -2.90
N VAL A 144 0.45 -20.69 -2.85
CA VAL A 144 0.77 -19.87 -1.66
C VAL A 144 0.06 -18.54 -1.80
N LYS A 145 -0.63 -18.09 -0.74
CA LYS A 145 -1.16 -16.73 -0.66
C LYS A 145 0.00 -15.77 -0.44
N VAL A 146 0.22 -14.89 -1.41
CA VAL A 146 1.25 -13.86 -1.37
C VAL A 146 0.57 -12.51 -1.25
N THR A 147 0.94 -11.75 -0.22
CA THR A 147 0.52 -10.36 -0.04
C THR A 147 1.67 -9.44 -0.45
N GLU A 148 1.42 -8.60 -1.44
CA GLU A 148 2.33 -7.57 -1.94
C GLU A 148 1.85 -6.21 -1.46
N VAL A 149 2.74 -5.43 -0.83
CA VAL A 149 2.48 -4.06 -0.40
C VAL A 149 3.52 -3.14 -1.01
N ARG A 150 3.07 -2.05 -1.64
CA ARG A 150 3.97 -0.99 -2.15
C ARG A 150 3.60 0.35 -1.56
N GLN A 151 4.61 1.15 -1.21
CA GLN A 151 4.38 2.47 -0.64
C GLN A 151 5.46 3.45 -1.07
N LEU A 152 5.07 4.69 -1.37
CA LEU A 152 6.03 5.77 -1.55
C LEU A 152 6.43 6.35 -0.19
N VAL A 153 7.73 6.51 -0.02
CA VAL A 153 8.36 7.05 1.18
C VAL A 153 9.23 8.23 0.78
N TYR A 154 9.07 9.34 1.49
CA TYR A 154 9.88 10.54 1.33
C TYR A 154 10.43 10.95 2.70
N GLN A 155 11.75 11.20 2.76
CA GLN A 155 12.43 11.55 4.02
C GLN A 155 12.12 10.55 5.17
N GLY A 156 12.05 9.26 4.83
CA GLY A 156 11.76 8.19 5.78
C GLY A 156 10.30 8.10 6.25
N LYS A 157 9.40 8.94 5.73
CA LYS A 157 7.96 8.87 6.07
C LYS A 157 7.14 8.44 4.87
N PRO A 158 6.13 7.58 5.06
CA PRO A 158 5.14 7.32 4.03
C PRO A 158 4.49 8.61 3.53
N VAL A 159 4.33 8.73 2.22
CA VAL A 159 3.64 9.84 1.54
C VAL A 159 2.48 9.37 0.67
N SER A 160 2.22 8.07 0.66
CA SER A 160 1.09 7.45 0.01
C SER A 160 0.47 6.42 0.95
N ASP A 161 -0.78 6.07 0.68
CA ASP A 161 -1.32 4.82 1.17
C ASP A 161 -0.52 3.62 0.66
N PRO A 162 -0.46 2.54 1.46
CA PRO A 162 0.05 1.26 0.97
C PRO A 162 -0.91 0.72 -0.09
N VAL A 163 -0.36 0.44 -1.27
CA VAL A 163 -1.05 -0.31 -2.32
C VAL A 163 -0.87 -1.78 -1.99
N GLU A 164 -1.90 -2.37 -1.37
CA GLU A 164 -1.92 -3.78 -0.99
C GLU A 164 -2.65 -4.64 -2.03
N ARG A 165 -2.09 -5.82 -2.30
CA ARG A 165 -2.72 -6.85 -3.13
C ARG A 165 -2.39 -8.23 -2.59
N THR A 166 -3.39 -9.11 -2.54
CA THR A 166 -3.19 -10.52 -2.24
C THR A 166 -3.46 -11.40 -3.47
N VAL A 167 -2.57 -12.34 -3.75
CA VAL A 167 -2.61 -13.23 -4.93
C VAL A 167 -2.23 -14.65 -4.57
N ASP A 168 -2.91 -15.63 -5.17
CA ASP A 168 -2.51 -17.04 -5.09
C ASP A 168 -1.41 -17.33 -6.11
N ARG A 169 -0.21 -17.71 -5.65
CA ARG A 169 0.96 -18.03 -6.49
C ARG A 169 1.28 -19.52 -6.42
N ALA A 170 1.38 -20.15 -7.59
CA ALA A 170 2.06 -21.44 -7.69
C ALA A 170 3.57 -21.24 -7.48
N SER A 171 4.31 -22.33 -7.28
CA SER A 171 5.77 -22.21 -7.20
C SER A 171 6.39 -21.74 -8.52
N GLY A 172 7.34 -20.82 -8.42
CA GLY A 172 7.99 -20.17 -9.55
C GLY A 172 8.48 -18.76 -9.24
N GLY A 173 9.18 -18.18 -10.22
CA GLY A 173 9.62 -16.79 -10.19
C GLY A 173 8.59 -15.91 -10.88
N TYR A 174 8.37 -14.71 -10.35
CA TYR A 174 7.36 -13.78 -10.82
C TYR A 174 7.95 -12.38 -11.00
N HIS A 175 7.52 -11.70 -12.07
CA HIS A 175 7.57 -10.25 -12.19
C HIS A 175 6.19 -9.70 -11.87
N SER A 176 6.09 -8.88 -10.83
CA SER A 176 4.90 -8.08 -10.52
C SER A 176 5.20 -6.63 -10.89
N THR A 177 4.42 -6.08 -11.80
CA THR A 177 4.61 -4.73 -12.35
C THR A 177 3.40 -3.87 -12.01
N PHE A 178 3.66 -2.63 -11.64
CA PHE A 178 2.66 -1.63 -11.29
C PHE A 178 3.14 -0.28 -11.81
N ASP A 179 2.33 0.38 -12.63
CA ASP A 179 2.63 1.70 -13.17
C ASP A 179 1.90 2.76 -12.33
N PHE A 180 2.60 3.84 -11.97
CA PHE A 180 2.02 4.98 -11.27
C PHE A 180 2.46 6.32 -11.82
N GLU A 181 1.68 7.36 -11.57
CA GLU A 181 2.03 8.73 -11.92
C GLU A 181 2.62 9.43 -10.69
N VAL A 182 3.69 10.20 -10.88
CA VAL A 182 4.27 11.02 -9.82
C VAL A 182 3.25 12.09 -9.45
N PRO A 183 2.80 12.15 -8.19
CA PRO A 183 1.77 13.10 -7.78
C PRO A 183 2.10 14.56 -8.11
N LYS A 184 1.08 15.32 -8.55
CA LYS A 184 1.21 16.76 -8.87
C LYS A 184 1.76 17.62 -7.73
N GLY A 185 1.56 17.21 -6.48
CA GLY A 185 2.09 17.89 -5.30
C GLY A 185 3.38 17.26 -4.73
N ALA A 186 4.00 16.29 -5.42
CA ALA A 186 5.26 15.71 -4.96
C ALA A 186 6.34 16.80 -4.87
N SER A 187 7.05 16.82 -3.75
CA SER A 187 8.21 17.70 -3.58
C SER A 187 9.38 17.14 -4.39
N PRO A 188 10.22 17.99 -5.00
CA PRO A 188 11.47 17.53 -5.60
C PRO A 188 12.37 16.88 -4.54
N GLY A 189 13.03 15.78 -4.89
CA GLY A 189 13.94 15.07 -4.01
C GLY A 189 13.97 13.57 -4.23
N GLU A 190 14.61 12.88 -3.30
CA GLU A 190 14.74 11.42 -3.33
C GLU A 190 13.59 10.75 -2.58
N TYR A 191 12.93 9.86 -3.29
CA TYR A 191 11.86 8.98 -2.80
C TYR A 191 12.37 7.54 -2.80
N ALA A 192 11.83 6.74 -1.89
CA ALA A 192 11.92 5.30 -1.94
C ALA A 192 10.53 4.72 -2.27
N VAL A 193 10.49 3.78 -3.22
CA VAL A 193 9.36 2.85 -3.35
C VAL A 193 9.70 1.64 -2.51
N THR A 194 9.06 1.51 -1.35
CA THR A 194 9.18 0.33 -0.51
C THR A 194 8.27 -0.75 -1.07
N THR A 195 8.80 -1.96 -1.25
CA THR A 195 8.02 -3.14 -1.67
C THR A 195 8.19 -4.23 -0.65
N GLN A 196 7.09 -4.63 -0.03
CA GLN A 196 7.04 -5.76 0.88
C GLN A 196 6.32 -6.91 0.19
N VAL A 197 6.89 -8.11 0.26
CA VAL A 197 6.28 -9.35 -0.21
C VAL A 197 6.21 -10.31 0.98
N GLN A 198 5.01 -10.78 1.29
CA GLN A 198 4.75 -11.66 2.42
C GLN A 198 4.10 -12.96 1.97
N ALA A 199 4.56 -14.08 2.54
CA ALA A 199 3.93 -15.38 2.42
C ALA A 199 4.08 -16.14 3.74
N SER A 200 3.02 -16.84 4.16
CA SER A 200 3.04 -17.73 5.33
C SER A 200 3.64 -17.07 6.59
N GLY A 201 3.26 -15.82 6.85
CA GLY A 201 3.69 -15.01 7.98
C GLY A 201 5.08 -14.37 7.87
N LYS A 202 5.90 -14.76 6.88
CA LYS A 202 7.24 -14.19 6.65
C LYS A 202 7.17 -13.09 5.61
N ALA A 203 7.71 -11.93 5.94
CA ALA A 203 7.80 -10.78 5.03
C ALA A 203 9.24 -10.49 4.65
N GLN A 204 9.45 -10.11 3.39
CA GLN A 204 10.68 -9.50 2.91
C GLN A 204 10.38 -8.11 2.35
N THR A 205 11.33 -7.19 2.50
CA THR A 205 11.20 -5.81 2.03
C THR A 205 12.38 -5.46 1.14
N ALA A 206 12.10 -4.82 0.01
CA ALA A 206 13.08 -4.19 -0.85
C ALA A 206 12.71 -2.71 -1.06
N GLN A 207 13.71 -1.90 -1.43
CA GLN A 207 13.50 -0.49 -1.75
C GLN A 207 14.08 -0.18 -3.12
N SER A 208 13.37 0.64 -3.88
CA SER A 208 13.85 1.20 -5.14
C SER A 208 13.89 2.72 -5.02
N LYS A 209 14.95 3.33 -5.56
CA LYS A 209 15.14 4.77 -5.53
C LYS A 209 14.45 5.43 -6.71
N LEU A 210 13.71 6.51 -6.44
CA LEU A 210 13.11 7.40 -7.41
C LEU A 210 13.53 8.83 -7.10
N ILE A 211 13.96 9.58 -8.10
CA ILE A 211 14.32 10.99 -7.97
C ILE A 211 13.24 11.82 -8.67
N VAL A 212 12.56 12.67 -7.90
CA VAL A 212 11.62 13.66 -8.45
C VAL A 212 12.40 14.96 -8.67
N GLU A 213 12.46 15.41 -9.92
CA GLU A 213 13.19 16.61 -10.31
C GLU A 213 12.38 17.89 -10.04
N LYS A 214 13.09 19.01 -9.92
CA LYS A 214 12.45 20.33 -9.96
C LYS A 214 11.89 20.56 -11.37
N ILE A 215 10.70 21.16 -11.43
CA ILE A 215 10.07 21.60 -12.68
C ILE A 215 10.89 22.74 -13.28
#